data_AF-A0A821UXU4-F1
#
_entry.id   AF-A0A821UXU4-F1
#
_cell.length_a   1.000
_cell.length_b   1.000
_cell.length_c   1.000
_cell.angle_alpha   90.00
_cell.angle_beta   90.00
_cell.angle_gamma   90.00
#
_symmetry.space_group_name_H-M   'P 1'
#
loop_
_entity.id
_entity.type
_entity.pdbx_description
1 polymer ?
#
loop_
_entity_poly.entity_id
_entity_poly.type
_entity_poly.pdbx_seq_one_letter_code
_entity_poly.pdbx_strand_id
1 'polypeptide(L)'
;MFFFSIPNPLSMNKNDLPRVVSLKKFFLEILTQFDINSLGIILYCMPNLQQISFTFIAEYLDTSFINILFNGNIWQQILINYVPYLKKFDIYISVLTDKGLFDLKSILDSFRCFVTQYNGWNMSVTRLRAFEKPKKCK
;
A
#
# COMPACT_ATOMS: atom_id res chain seq x y z
N MET A 1 14.72 6.06 8.32
CA MET A 1 13.27 6.11 8.58
C MET A 1 12.84 7.55 8.31
N PHE A 2 11.99 7.79 7.32
CA PHE A 2 11.48 9.13 7.02
C PHE A 2 10.05 9.21 7.58
N PHE A 3 9.78 10.20 8.41
CA PHE A 3 8.43 10.49 8.91
C PHE A 3 7.82 11.55 8.02
N PHE A 4 6.74 11.22 7.32
CA PHE A 4 5.93 12.18 6.59
C PHE A 4 4.73 12.56 7.47
N SER A 5 4.71 13.78 8.00
CA SER A 5 3.48 14.41 8.47
C SER A 5 2.90 15.18 7.31
N ILE A 6 1.83 14.66 6.71
CA ILE A 6 1.14 15.33 5.60
C ILE A 6 0.02 16.17 6.21
N PRO A 7 0.09 17.52 6.14
CA PRO A 7 -1.05 18.36 6.49
C PRO A 7 -2.17 18.12 5.47
N ASN A 8 -3.40 18.36 5.91
CA ASN A 8 -4.65 18.10 5.17
C ASN A 8 -4.50 18.32 3.63
N PRO A 9 -4.67 17.28 2.79
CA PRO A 9 -4.22 17.28 1.39
C PRO A 9 -4.96 18.23 0.44
N LEU A 10 -5.98 18.94 0.93
CA LEU A 10 -6.88 19.77 0.11
C LEU A 10 -6.37 21.18 -0.22
N SER A 11 -5.30 21.67 0.42
CA SER A 11 -4.82 23.05 0.21
C SER A 11 -3.35 23.19 -0.19
N MET A 12 -2.64 22.07 -0.40
CA MET A 12 -1.21 22.09 -0.64
C MET A 12 -0.90 21.99 -2.14
N ASN A 13 -0.24 23.01 -2.70
CA ASN A 13 0.25 22.95 -4.07
C ASN A 13 1.39 21.93 -4.15
N LYS A 14 1.19 20.86 -4.93
CA LYS A 14 2.14 19.75 -5.05
C LYS A 14 3.54 20.21 -5.51
N ASN A 15 3.62 21.32 -6.25
CA ASN A 15 4.90 21.85 -6.74
C ASN A 15 5.79 22.43 -5.64
N ASP A 16 5.22 22.74 -4.47
CA ASP A 16 5.96 23.29 -3.32
C ASP A 16 6.51 22.18 -2.41
N LEU A 17 6.26 20.91 -2.75
CA LEU A 17 6.73 19.77 -1.97
C LEU A 17 8.21 19.46 -2.25
N PRO A 18 9.00 19.11 -1.23
CA PRO A 18 10.39 18.75 -1.40
C PRO A 18 10.52 17.48 -2.26
N ARG A 19 11.39 17.52 -3.28
CA ARG A 19 11.64 16.38 -4.17
C ARG A 19 12.98 15.71 -3.84
N VAL A 20 12.92 14.44 -3.47
CA VAL A 20 14.09 13.59 -3.18
C VAL A 20 14.43 12.76 -4.42
N VAL A 21 15.04 13.41 -5.42
CA VAL A 21 15.36 12.79 -6.71
C VAL A 21 16.44 11.70 -6.65
N SER A 22 17.21 11.64 -5.57
CA SER A 22 18.25 10.62 -5.36
C SER A 22 17.68 9.29 -4.88
N LEU A 23 16.47 9.27 -4.30
CA LEU A 23 15.92 8.05 -3.72
C LEU A 23 15.49 7.05 -4.80
N LYS A 24 16.00 5.82 -4.69
CA LYS A 24 15.70 4.72 -5.64
C LYS A 24 14.80 3.63 -5.06
N LYS A 25 14.76 3.52 -3.74
CA LYS A 25 13.98 2.50 -3.02
C LYS A 25 13.19 3.15 -1.90
N PHE A 26 11.94 2.76 -1.74
CA PHE A 26 11.06 3.25 -0.68
C PHE A 26 10.30 2.09 -0.04
N PHE A 27 10.31 2.05 1.28
CA PHE A 27 9.54 1.11 2.08
C PHE A 27 8.56 1.90 2.93
N LEU A 28 7.28 1.54 2.83
CA LEU A 28 6.20 2.16 3.59
C LEU A 28 5.46 1.09 4.38
N GLU A 29 5.41 1.25 5.70
CA GLU A 29 4.65 0.40 6.59
C GLU A 29 3.54 1.22 7.26
N ILE A 30 2.32 0.71 7.17
CA ILE A 30 1.11 1.36 7.67
C ILE A 30 0.42 0.42 8.66
N LEU A 31 0.20 0.92 9.87
CA LEU A 31 -0.47 0.21 10.98
C LEU A 31 -1.87 0.79 11.29
N THR A 32 -2.34 1.76 10.51
CA THR A 32 -3.55 2.54 10.76
C THR A 32 -4.30 2.87 9.47
N GLN A 33 -5.47 3.48 9.57
CA GLN A 33 -6.19 3.99 8.41
C GLN A 33 -5.32 4.97 7.63
N PHE A 34 -5.31 4.81 6.31
CA PHE A 34 -4.42 5.51 5.41
C PHE A 34 -5.18 5.91 4.15
N ASP A 35 -5.16 7.20 3.85
CA ASP A 35 -5.73 7.73 2.62
C ASP A 35 -4.78 7.44 1.45
N ILE A 36 -5.27 6.68 0.49
CA ILE A 36 -4.52 6.31 -0.71
C ILE A 36 -4.09 7.54 -1.54
N ASN A 37 -4.80 8.67 -1.47
CA ASN A 37 -4.38 9.89 -2.17
C ASN A 37 -3.13 10.51 -1.55
N SER A 38 -2.98 10.39 -0.22
CA SER A 38 -1.78 10.79 0.50
C SER A 38 -0.55 9.98 0.06
N LEU A 39 -0.72 8.73 -0.38
CA LEU A 39 0.35 7.96 -1.02
C LEU A 39 0.84 8.63 -2.30
N GLY A 40 -0.08 9.11 -3.14
CA GLY A 40 0.27 9.79 -4.38
C GLY A 40 1.15 11.01 -4.13
N ILE A 41 0.86 11.76 -3.06
CA ILE A 41 1.66 12.92 -2.64
C ILE A 41 3.07 12.48 -2.20
N ILE A 42 3.17 11.43 -1.37
CA ILE A 42 4.45 10.86 -0.93
C ILE A 42 5.28 10.45 -2.16
N LEU A 43 4.68 9.71 -3.09
CA LEU A 43 5.37 9.21 -4.27
C LEU A 43 5.77 10.32 -5.26
N TYR A 44 4.95 11.38 -5.39
CA TYR A 44 5.31 12.56 -6.19
C TYR A 44 6.63 13.21 -5.74
N CYS A 45 6.92 13.13 -4.45
CA CYS A 45 8.16 13.65 -3.86
C CYS A 45 9.39 12.80 -4.22
N MET A 46 9.22 11.62 -4.80
CA MET A 46 10.30 10.66 -5.09
C MET A 46 10.22 10.15 -6.53
N PRO A 47 10.33 11.04 -7.54
CA PRO A 47 10.00 10.72 -8.94
C PRO A 47 10.92 9.68 -9.59
N ASN A 48 12.09 9.44 -9.00
CA ASN A 48 13.12 8.55 -9.53
C ASN A 48 13.13 7.16 -8.88
N LEU A 49 12.08 6.83 -8.12
CA LEU A 49 11.92 5.52 -7.50
C LEU A 49 11.90 4.40 -8.54
N GLN A 50 12.61 3.32 -8.21
CA GLN A 50 12.68 2.10 -8.99
C GLN A 50 12.09 0.91 -8.23
N GLN A 51 12.04 0.98 -6.90
CA GLN A 51 11.44 -0.04 -6.07
C GLN A 51 10.58 0.56 -4.98
N ILE A 52 9.36 0.03 -4.83
CA ILE A 52 8.45 0.33 -3.72
C ILE A 52 8.06 -0.97 -3.05
N SER A 53 8.08 -0.97 -1.73
CA SER A 53 7.52 -2.04 -0.91
C SER A 53 6.52 -1.44 0.07
N PHE A 54 5.27 -1.88 0.00
CA PHE A 54 4.17 -1.39 0.83
C PHE A 54 3.70 -2.51 1.74
N THR A 55 3.69 -2.25 3.05
CA THR A 55 3.22 -3.18 4.07
C THR A 55 2.04 -2.56 4.80
N PHE A 56 0.91 -3.25 4.81
CA PHE A 56 -0.27 -2.86 5.57
C PHE A 56 -0.57 -3.92 6.62
N ILE A 57 -0.63 -3.52 7.87
CA ILE A 57 -0.98 -4.39 8.99
C ILE A 57 -2.20 -3.80 9.68
N ALA A 58 -3.25 -4.59 9.82
CA ALA A 58 -4.46 -4.16 10.53
C ALA A 58 -4.99 -5.24 11.47
N GLU A 59 -5.44 -4.78 12.65
CA GLU A 59 -6.09 -5.62 13.63
C GLU A 59 -7.56 -5.91 13.26
N TYR A 60 -8.26 -4.91 12.72
CA TYR A 60 -9.64 -5.03 12.25
C TYR A 60 -9.77 -4.42 10.85
N LEU A 61 -10.63 -5.01 10.02
CA LEU A 61 -10.88 -4.55 8.66
C LEU A 61 -12.30 -4.02 8.53
N ASP A 62 -12.40 -2.71 8.32
CA ASP A 62 -13.59 -2.16 7.66
C ASP A 62 -13.53 -2.48 6.16
N THR A 63 -14.54 -3.16 5.64
CA THR A 63 -14.59 -3.60 4.24
C THR A 63 -14.62 -2.42 3.28
N SER A 64 -15.25 -1.31 3.66
CA SER A 64 -15.31 -0.12 2.80
C SER A 64 -13.93 0.53 2.63
N PHE A 65 -13.20 0.70 3.72
CA PHE A 65 -11.82 1.20 3.72
C PHE A 65 -10.87 0.31 2.90
N ILE A 66 -10.95 -1.01 3.08
CA ILE A 66 -10.06 -1.97 2.39
C ILE A 66 -10.32 -1.99 0.89
N ASN A 67 -11.57 -1.93 0.46
CA ASN A 67 -11.91 -1.88 -0.96
C ASN A 67 -11.37 -0.61 -1.63
N ILE A 68 -11.34 0.52 -0.92
CA ILE A 68 -10.73 1.76 -1.42
C ILE A 68 -9.21 1.65 -1.44
N LEU A 69 -8.60 1.24 -0.32
CA LEU A 69 -7.16 1.14 -0.17
C LEU A 69 -6.54 0.17 -1.17
N PHE A 70 -7.20 -0.96 -1.44
CA PHE A 70 -6.71 -2.01 -2.33
C PHE A 70 -7.41 -2.03 -3.69
N ASN A 71 -7.90 -0.88 -4.15
CA ASN A 71 -8.36 -0.73 -5.52
C ASN A 71 -7.16 -0.64 -6.47
N GLY A 72 -6.87 -1.71 -7.20
CA GLY A 72 -5.72 -1.76 -8.12
C GLY A 72 -5.72 -0.68 -9.20
N ASN A 73 -6.90 -0.18 -9.63
CA ASN A 73 -6.97 0.92 -10.59
C ASN A 73 -6.42 2.23 -10.02
N ILE A 74 -6.74 2.53 -8.75
CA ILE A 74 -6.22 3.73 -8.07
C ILE A 74 -4.70 3.63 -7.91
N TRP A 75 -4.21 2.47 -7.49
CA TRP A 75 -2.78 2.19 -7.41
C TRP A 75 -2.08 2.38 -8.75
N GLN A 76 -2.63 1.82 -9.83
CA GLN A 76 -2.07 1.94 -11.16
C GLN A 76 -1.95 3.41 -11.60
N GLN A 77 -3.01 4.21 -11.40
CA GLN A 77 -2.98 5.64 -11.70
C GLN A 77 -1.90 6.39 -10.91
N ILE A 78 -1.80 6.13 -9.60
CA ILE A 78 -0.78 6.74 -8.74
C ILE A 78 0.63 6.38 -9.23
N LEU A 79 0.88 5.09 -9.49
CA LEU A 79 2.21 4.61 -9.83
C LEU A 79 2.67 5.09 -11.22
N ILE A 80 1.78 5.05 -12.23
CA ILE A 80 2.08 5.57 -13.57
C ILE A 80 2.41 7.07 -13.53
N ASN A 81 1.63 7.85 -12.77
CA ASN A 81 1.76 9.30 -12.77
C ASN A 81 2.97 9.80 -11.97
N TYR A 82 3.33 9.13 -10.87
CA TYR A 82 4.30 9.67 -9.92
C TYR A 82 5.64 8.93 -9.90
N VAL A 83 5.69 7.67 -10.33
CA VAL A 83 6.92 6.85 -10.31
C VAL A 83 7.12 6.14 -11.66
N PRO A 84 7.36 6.89 -12.75
CA PRO A 84 7.43 6.32 -14.11
C PRO A 84 8.59 5.35 -14.34
N TYR A 85 9.59 5.33 -13.44
CA TYR A 85 10.77 4.46 -13.53
C TYR A 85 10.67 3.22 -12.64
N LEU A 86 9.49 2.92 -12.09
CA LEU A 86 9.26 1.78 -11.21
C LEU A 86 9.54 0.47 -11.94
N LYS A 87 10.45 -0.34 -11.37
CA LYS A 87 10.82 -1.67 -11.88
C LYS A 87 10.30 -2.79 -11.00
N LYS A 88 10.14 -2.52 -9.71
CA LYS A 88 9.72 -3.49 -8.71
C LYS A 88 8.69 -2.88 -7.76
N PHE A 89 7.62 -3.60 -7.53
CA PHE A 89 6.58 -3.22 -6.59
C PHE A 89 6.18 -4.43 -5.78
N ASP A 90 6.30 -4.32 -4.47
CA ASP A 90 5.89 -5.36 -3.53
C ASP A 90 4.73 -4.84 -2.65
N ILE A 91 3.63 -5.59 -2.55
CA ILE A 91 2.57 -5.32 -1.57
C ILE A 91 2.48 -6.48 -0.58
N TYR A 92 2.54 -6.17 0.71
CA TYR A 92 2.35 -7.08 1.83
C TYR A 92 1.13 -6.65 2.64
N ILE A 93 0.16 -7.55 2.79
CA ILE A 93 -1.04 -7.30 3.61
C ILE A 93 -1.04 -8.32 4.74
N SER A 94 -1.08 -7.85 5.98
CA SER A 94 -1.18 -8.68 7.18
C SER A 94 -2.42 -8.34 7.97
N VAL A 95 -3.30 -9.32 8.17
CA VAL A 95 -4.55 -9.14 8.91
C VAL A 95 -4.48 -10.00 10.16
N LEU A 96 -4.65 -9.38 11.33
CA LEU A 96 -4.43 -10.04 12.63
C LEU A 96 -5.69 -10.67 13.24
N THR A 97 -6.82 -10.61 12.53
CA THR A 97 -8.10 -11.19 12.95
C THR A 97 -8.70 -12.10 11.88
N ASP A 98 -9.47 -13.10 12.33
CA ASP A 98 -10.35 -13.94 11.50
C ASP A 98 -11.72 -13.28 11.24
N LYS A 99 -12.06 -12.23 12.00
CA LYS A 99 -13.31 -11.48 11.90
C LYS A 99 -13.16 -10.38 10.85
N GLY A 100 -13.48 -10.72 9.62
CA GLY A 100 -13.46 -9.80 8.49
C GLY A 100 -13.32 -10.56 7.19
N LEU A 101 -14.44 -10.87 6.54
CA LEU A 101 -14.42 -11.37 5.17
C LEU A 101 -14.16 -10.18 4.25
N PHE A 102 -12.90 -9.99 3.84
CA PHE A 102 -12.62 -9.20 2.64
C PHE A 102 -12.38 -10.14 1.47
N ASP A 103 -12.94 -9.77 0.32
CA ASP A 103 -12.84 -10.56 -0.90
C ASP A 103 -11.44 -10.43 -1.50
N LEU A 104 -10.55 -11.32 -1.06
CA LEU A 104 -9.18 -11.40 -1.56
C LEU A 104 -9.14 -11.58 -3.07
N LYS A 105 -10.11 -12.30 -3.65
CA LYS A 105 -10.18 -12.50 -5.09
C LYS A 105 -10.49 -11.18 -5.79
N SER A 106 -11.46 -10.41 -5.31
CA SER A 106 -11.77 -9.08 -5.85
C SER A 106 -10.57 -8.13 -5.78
N ILE A 107 -9.82 -8.13 -4.66
CA ILE A 107 -8.60 -7.35 -4.55
C ILE A 107 -7.59 -7.77 -5.63
N LEU A 108 -7.24 -9.07 -5.71
CA LEU A 108 -6.28 -9.58 -6.68
C LEU A 108 -6.72 -9.27 -8.12
N ASP A 109 -8.00 -9.45 -8.44
CA ASP A 109 -8.57 -9.17 -9.76
C ASP A 109 -8.45 -7.67 -10.11
N SER A 110 -8.58 -6.77 -9.13
CA SER A 110 -8.41 -5.32 -9.36
C SER A 110 -6.96 -4.93 -9.73
N PHE A 111 -5.97 -5.72 -9.33
CA PHE A 111 -4.56 -5.53 -9.71
C PHE A 111 -4.19 -6.22 -11.04
N ARG A 112 -5.10 -6.95 -11.68
CA ARG A 112 -4.78 -7.76 -12.87
C ARG A 112 -4.16 -6.96 -14.02
N CYS A 113 -4.65 -5.74 -14.27
CA CYS A 113 -4.09 -4.83 -15.28
C CYS A 113 -2.70 -4.27 -14.89
N PHE A 114 -2.42 -4.23 -13.60
CA PHE A 114 -1.13 -3.82 -13.06
C PHE A 114 -0.08 -4.92 -13.29
N VAL A 115 -0.44 -6.19 -13.05
CA VAL A 115 0.46 -7.35 -13.25
C VAL A 115 0.97 -7.47 -14.68
N THR A 116 0.11 -7.17 -15.67
CA THR A 116 0.49 -7.24 -17.08
C THR A 116 1.43 -6.12 -17.51
N GLN A 117 1.41 -4.98 -16.82
CA GLN A 117 2.30 -3.84 -17.10
C GLN A 117 3.63 -3.92 -16.34
N TYR A 118 3.67 -4.57 -15.18
CA TYR A 118 4.86 -4.66 -14.32
C TYR A 118 5.28 -6.11 -14.07
N ASN A 119 6.01 -6.69 -15.03
CA ASN A 119 6.42 -8.11 -15.01
C ASN A 119 7.29 -8.54 -13.80
N GLY A 120 7.83 -7.59 -13.02
CA GLY A 120 8.63 -7.84 -11.80
C GLY A 120 7.86 -7.68 -10.49
N TRP A 121 6.53 -7.64 -10.54
CA TRP A 121 5.65 -7.45 -9.39
C TRP A 121 5.57 -8.67 -8.47
N ASN A 122 5.44 -8.43 -7.16
CA ASN A 122 5.11 -9.45 -6.19
C ASN A 122 4.02 -8.93 -5.23
N MET A 123 3.00 -9.73 -4.96
CA MET A 123 2.01 -9.45 -3.92
C MET A 123 1.89 -10.66 -3.01
N SER A 124 1.97 -10.39 -1.71
CA SER A 124 1.78 -11.40 -0.67
C SER A 124 0.70 -10.93 0.30
N VAL A 125 -0.27 -11.80 0.56
CA VAL A 125 -1.29 -11.58 1.57
C VAL A 125 -1.14 -12.67 2.63
N THR A 126 -0.85 -12.26 3.86
CA THR A 126 -0.76 -13.13 5.02
C THR A 126 -1.94 -12.84 5.95
N ARG A 127 -2.63 -13.89 6.37
CA ARG A 127 -3.60 -13.79 7.48
C ARG A 127 -2.92 -14.42 8.69
N LEU A 128 -2.57 -13.60 9.67
CA LEU A 128 -2.16 -14.13 10.97
C LEU A 128 -3.43 -14.63 11.63
N ARG A 129 -3.62 -15.96 11.69
CA ARG A 129 -4.42 -16.53 12.77
C ARG A 129 -3.74 -16.02 14.04
N ALA A 130 -4.41 -15.15 14.78
CA ALA A 130 -4.00 -14.80 16.13
C ALA A 130 -3.51 -16.09 16.79
N PHE A 131 -2.30 -16.08 17.36
CA PHE A 131 -1.75 -17.22 18.07
C PHE A 131 -2.83 -17.75 19.02
N GLU A 132 -3.49 -18.84 18.64
CA GLU A 132 -4.34 -19.57 19.56
C GLU A 132 -3.38 -20.03 20.64
N LYS A 133 -3.43 -19.38 21.82
CA LYS A 133 -2.75 -19.92 22.99
C LYS A 133 -3.19 -21.38 23.09
N PRO A 134 -2.26 -22.36 23.16
CA PRO A 134 -2.65 -23.75 23.28
C PRO A 134 -3.61 -23.87 24.45
N LYS A 135 -4.85 -24.28 24.16
CA LYS A 135 -5.80 -24.64 25.22
C LYS A 135 -5.13 -25.77 25.99
N LYS A 136 -4.77 -25.51 27.25
CA LYS A 136 -4.39 -26.59 28.16
C LYS A 136 -5.58 -27.55 28.20
N CYS A 137 -5.35 -28.80 27.78
CA CYS A 137 -6.31 -29.86 28.01
C CYS A 137 -6.61 -29.90 29.51
N LYS A 138 -7.91 -29.88 29.85
CA LYS A 138 -8.37 -30.29 31.17
C LYS A 138 -8.57 -31.79 31.15
#